data_AF-A0A966QEN4-F1
#
_entry.id   AF-A0A966QEN4-F1
#
_cell.length_a   1.000
_cell.length_b   1.000
_cell.length_c   1.000
_cell.angle_alpha   90.00
_cell.angle_beta   90.00
_cell.angle_gamma   90.00
#
_symmetry.space_group_name_H-M   'P 1'
#
loop_
_entity.id
_entity.type
_entity.pdbx_description
1 polymer ?
#
loop_
_entity_poly.entity_id
_entity_poly.type
_entity_poly.pdbx_seq_one_letter_code
_entity_poly.pdbx_strand_id
1 'polypeptide(L)' 'MTSSSTTLSKEGLGQQPWWVAEWMELINSYRYKKRLERAWIYAREGNVLSIRFEGRRVQARVQGTEAEPYKVKLWL' A
#
# COMPACT_ATOMS: atom_id res chain seq x y z
N MET A 1 9.93 23.74 -15.33
CA MET A 1 10.63 22.55 -15.87
C MET A 1 9.74 21.34 -15.60
N THR A 2 9.65 20.48 -16.61
CA THR A 2 8.71 19.38 -16.81
C THR A 2 8.78 18.25 -15.79
N SER A 3 7.66 17.54 -15.71
CA SER A 3 7.27 16.36 -14.93
C SER A 3 8.29 15.22 -14.74
N SER A 4 8.09 14.51 -13.62
CA SER A 4 8.32 13.07 -13.38
C SER A 4 9.76 12.54 -13.35
N SER A 5 10.27 12.24 -12.16
CA SER A 5 11.24 11.17 -11.96
C SER A 5 10.73 10.19 -10.91
N THR A 6 9.84 9.30 -11.37
CA THR A 6 9.73 7.95 -10.80
C THR A 6 11.11 7.30 -10.98
N THR A 7 11.96 7.30 -9.95
CA THR A 7 13.08 6.36 -9.87
C THR A 7 12.54 4.99 -9.49
N LEU A 8 11.81 4.38 -10.44
CA LEU A 8 11.68 2.93 -10.54
C LEU A 8 12.95 2.46 -11.26
N SER A 9 14.09 2.57 -10.59
CA SER A 9 15.38 2.16 -11.13
C SER A 9 15.33 0.66 -11.45
N LYS A 10 15.98 0.25 -12.54
CA LYS A 10 16.07 -1.14 -13.05
C LYS A 10 16.75 -2.12 -12.07
N GLU A 11 17.27 -1.62 -10.96
CA GLU A 11 17.83 -2.37 -9.82
C GLU A 11 16.88 -2.44 -8.60
N GLY A 12 15.77 -1.69 -8.60
CA GLY A 12 14.86 -1.50 -7.46
C GLY A 12 13.72 -2.52 -7.33
N LEU A 13 13.65 -3.52 -8.21
CA LEU A 13 12.64 -4.59 -8.14
C LEU A 13 13.00 -5.68 -7.14
N GLY A 14 14.25 -5.75 -6.66
CA GLY A 14 14.74 -6.80 -5.75
C GLY A 14 14.34 -6.63 -4.27
N GLN A 15 13.75 -5.50 -3.89
CA GLN A 15 13.37 -5.16 -2.51
C GLN A 15 11.91 -4.70 -2.42
N GLN A 16 11.07 -5.05 -3.39
CA GLN A 16 9.63 -4.79 -3.26
C GLN A 16 9.13 -5.56 -2.04
N PRO A 17 8.48 -4.92 -1.06
CA PRO A 17 7.92 -5.62 0.08
C PRO A 17 7.03 -6.76 -0.41
N TRP A 18 7.13 -7.95 0.19
CA TRP A 18 6.41 -9.15 -0.24
C TRP A 18 4.88 -8.92 -0.42
N TRP A 19 4.33 -7.93 0.28
CA TRP A 19 2.92 -7.56 0.23
C TRP A 19 2.49 -6.80 -1.03
N VAL A 20 3.42 -6.30 -1.86
CA VAL A 20 3.08 -5.54 -3.08
C VAL A 20 2.42 -6.44 -4.13
N ALA A 21 2.88 -7.68 -4.28
CA ALA A 21 2.24 -8.65 -5.16
C ALA A 21 0.82 -8.98 -4.70
N GLU A 22 0.65 -9.26 -3.41
CA GLU A 22 -0.66 -9.51 -2.78
C GLU A 22 -1.62 -8.32 -2.97
N TRP A 23 -1.10 -7.10 -2.85
CA TRP A 23 -1.84 -5.86 -3.08
C TRP A 23 -2.33 -5.71 -4.53
N MET A 24 -1.51 -6.10 -5.51
CA MET A 24 -1.90 -6.07 -6.92
C MET A 24 -2.97 -7.11 -7.26
N GLU A 25 -2.89 -8.32 -6.72
CA GLU A 25 -3.95 -9.33 -6.87
C GLU A 25 -5.28 -8.86 -6.27
N LEU A 26 -5.21 -8.21 -5.11
CA LEU A 26 -6.35 -7.59 -4.43
C LEU A 26 -7.08 -6.58 -5.32
N ILE A 27 -6.33 -5.63 -5.91
CA ILE A 27 -6.90 -4.57 -6.75
C ILE A 27 -7.55 -5.15 -8.00
N ASN A 28 -6.97 -6.20 -8.58
CA ASN A 28 -7.50 -6.84 -9.77
C ASN A 28 -8.80 -7.61 -9.50
N SER A 29 -8.95 -8.19 -8.29
CA SER A 29 -10.16 -8.90 -7.91
C SER A 29 -11.27 -8.01 -7.35
N TYR A 30 -10.95 -6.79 -6.89
CA TYR A 30 -11.89 -5.96 -6.14
C TYR A 30 -12.59 -4.87 -6.95
N ARG A 31 -13.92 -4.78 -6.79
CA ARG A 31 -14.77 -3.86 -7.56
C ARG A 31 -14.60 -2.38 -7.16
N TYR A 32 -14.18 -2.10 -5.93
CA TYR A 32 -14.00 -0.73 -5.40
C TYR A 32 -12.54 -0.25 -5.47
N LYS A 33 -12.12 0.10 -6.69
CA LYS A 33 -10.73 0.51 -7.00
C LYS A 33 -10.27 1.78 -6.26
N LYS A 34 -11.14 2.79 -6.09
CA LYS A 34 -10.78 4.09 -5.49
C LYS A 34 -10.24 4.01 -4.05
N ARG A 35 -10.80 3.13 -3.21
CA ARG A 35 -10.36 2.99 -1.81
C ARG A 35 -8.98 2.32 -1.74
N LEU A 36 -8.72 1.39 -2.65
CA LEU A 36 -7.43 0.72 -2.78
C LEU A 36 -6.39 1.63 -3.42
N GLU A 37 -6.73 2.44 -4.41
CA GLU A 37 -5.82 3.45 -4.96
C GLU A 37 -5.33 4.42 -3.87
N ARG A 38 -6.22 4.89 -2.98
CA ARG A 38 -5.82 5.74 -1.85
C ARG A 38 -4.91 5.03 -0.86
N ALA A 39 -5.24 3.79 -0.50
CA ALA A 39 -4.40 3.02 0.40
C ALA A 39 -3.02 2.69 -0.20
N TRP A 40 -2.96 2.51 -1.52
CA TRP A 40 -1.71 2.36 -2.27
C TRP A 40 -0.85 3.63 -2.21
N ILE A 41 -1.44 4.80 -2.45
CA ILE A 41 -0.73 6.09 -2.32
C ILE A 41 -0.15 6.23 -0.91
N TYR A 42 -0.97 5.94 0.11
CA TYR A 42 -0.55 6.01 1.51
C TYR A 42 0.63 5.07 1.81
N ALA A 43 0.59 3.84 1.28
CA ALA A 43 1.68 2.88 1.44
C ALA A 43 2.95 3.34 0.72
N ARG A 44 2.83 3.92 -0.48
CA ARG A 44 3.96 4.47 -1.25
C ARG A 44 4.61 5.69 -0.61
N GLU A 45 3.84 6.48 0.12
CA GLU A 45 4.35 7.62 0.89
C GLU A 45 5.16 7.17 2.14
N GLY A 46 5.27 5.87 2.40
CA GLY A 46 5.99 5.33 3.56
C GLY A 46 5.18 5.35 4.85
N ASN A 47 3.89 5.68 4.78
CA ASN A 47 3.02 5.78 5.95
C ASN A 47 2.54 4.41 6.46
N VAL A 48 2.85 3.31 5.78
CA VAL A 48 2.48 1.95 6.20
C VAL A 48 3.69 1.25 6.81
N LEU A 49 3.63 1.01 8.12
CA LEU A 49 4.70 0.36 8.88
C LEU A 49 4.64 -1.16 8.75
N SER A 50 3.43 -1.73 8.67
CA SER A 50 3.24 -3.17 8.47
C SER A 50 1.86 -3.44 7.89
N ILE A 51 1.73 -4.49 7.10
CA ILE A 51 0.46 -4.94 6.52
C ILE A 51 0.34 -6.47 6.57
N ARG A 52 -0.87 -6.95 6.81
CA ARG A 52 -1.23 -8.37 6.86
C ARG A 52 -2.55 -8.58 6.15
N PHE A 53 -2.61 -9.60 5.30
CA PHE A 53 -3.81 -10.06 4.64
C PHE A 53 -4.36 -11.30 5.34
N GLU A 54 -5.66 -11.30 5.59
CA GLU A 54 -6.44 -12.37 6.22
C GLU A 54 -7.69 -12.62 5.37
N GLY A 55 -7.48 -13.23 4.20
CA GLY A 55 -8.53 -13.43 3.19
C GLY A 55 -9.10 -12.09 2.71
N ARG A 56 -10.37 -11.83 3.02
CA ARG A 56 -11.07 -10.57 2.68
C ARG A 56 -10.82 -9.42 3.67
N ARG A 57 -9.92 -9.61 4.63
CA ARG A 57 -9.54 -8.59 5.60
C ARG A 57 -8.10 -8.20 5.40
N VAL A 58 -7.83 -6.91 5.51
CA VAL A 58 -6.47 -6.37 5.53
C VAL A 58 -6.29 -5.61 6.83
N GLN A 59 -5.25 -5.94 7.57
CA GLN A 59 -4.84 -5.25 8.77
C GLN A 59 -3.53 -4.53 8.49
N ALA A 60 -3.45 -3.24 8.79
CA ALA A 60 -2.23 -2.47 8.64
C ALA A 60 -1.93 -1.65 9.90
N ARG A 61 -0.64 -1.44 10.19
CA ARG A 61 -0.19 -0.37 11.09
C ARG A 61 0.31 0.77 10.23
N VAL A 62 -0.21 1.96 10.49
CA VAL A 62 0.12 3.15 9.73
C VAL A 62 0.55 4.27 10.66
N GLN A 63 1.47 5.10 10.17
CA GLN A 63 1.82 6.37 10.77
C GLN A 63 1.14 7.45 9.93
N GLY A 64 0.20 8.17 10.51
CA GLY A 64 -0.53 9.23 9.83
C GLY A 64 -0.25 10.59 10.46
N THR A 65 -1.28 11.43 10.46
CA THR A 65 -1.25 12.73 11.14
C THR A 65 -1.26 12.62 12.66
N GLU A 66 -1.67 11.47 13.19
CA GLU A 66 -1.65 11.17 14.62
C GLU A 66 -0.22 11.02 15.15
N ALA A 67 0.01 11.39 16.41
CA ALA A 67 1.32 11.29 17.03
C ALA A 67 1.82 9.84 17.17
N GLU A 68 0.90 8.89 17.34
CA GLU A 68 1.22 7.46 17.49
C GLU A 68 0.73 6.63 16.29
N PRO A 69 1.50 5.59 15.89
CA PRO A 69 1.05 4.68 14.84
C PRO A 69 -0.22 3.93 15.24
N TYR A 70 -1.23 3.94 14.37
CA TYR A 70 -2.52 3.33 14.63
C TYR A 70 -2.82 2.13 13.70
N LYS A 71 -3.75 1.28 14.13
CA LYS A 71 -4.17 0.09 13.38
C LYS A 71 -5.35 0.42 12.48
N VAL A 72 -5.24 0.09 11.20
CA VAL A 72 -6.32 0.21 10.21
C VAL A 72 -6.78 -1.19 9.82
N LYS A 73 -8.10 -1.36 9.74
CA LYS A 73 -8.73 -2.57 9.20
C LYS A 73 -9.52 -2.22 7.94
N LEU A 74 -9.21 -2.89 6.86
CA LEU A 74 -9.94 -2.81 5.60
C LEU A 74 -10.64 -4.15 5.36
N TRP A 75 -11.87 -4.05 4.87
CA TRP A 75 -12.67 -5.19 4.45
C TRP A 75 -12.87 -5.08 2.94
N LEU A 76 -12.69 -6.22 2.26
CA LEU A 76 -12.83 -6.39 0.83
C LEU A 76 -14.06 -7.27 0.58
#